data_AF-A0A1L9GXW7-F1
#
_entry.id   AF-A0A1L9GXW7-F1
#
_cell.length_a   1.000
_cell.length_b   1.000
_cell.length_c   1.000
_cell.angle_alpha   90.00
_cell.angle_beta   90.00
_cell.angle_gamma   90.00
#
_symmetry.space_group_name_H-M   'P 1'
#
loop_
_entity.id
_entity.type
_entity.pdbx_description
1 polymer ?
#
loop_
_entity_poly.entity_id
_entity_poly.type
_entity_poly.pdbx_seq_one_letter_code
_entity_poly.pdbx_strand_id
1 'polypeptide(L)'
;MVVIKRLVKQRQDSIEQFTAGGRADLAQAEEAEMAILKTYLPAEMPTDQIKAIALAKKTELGINDRAKIGILVGAVMKETKGQTDGKIVKEIVESLF
;
A
#
# COMPACT_ATOMS: atom_id res chain seq x y z
N MET A 1 3.06 12.65 11.02
CA MET A 1 3.29 11.20 11.26
C MET A 1 4.32 10.60 10.28
N VAL A 2 5.40 11.31 9.92
CA VAL A 2 6.39 10.80 8.93
C VAL A 2 7.32 9.75 9.54
N VAL A 3 7.65 9.91 10.84
CA VAL A 3 8.58 9.01 11.55
C VAL A 3 8.00 7.60 11.70
N ILE A 4 6.74 7.46 12.13
CA ILE A 4 6.11 6.14 12.30
C ILE A 4 6.00 5.41 10.96
N LYS A 5 5.60 6.09 9.88
CA LYS A 5 5.59 5.51 8.53
C LYS A 5 6.97 5.04 8.09
N ARG A 6 8.02 5.82 8.38
CA ARG A 6 9.41 5.43 8.09
C ARG A 6 9.83 4.18 8.87
N LEU A 7 9.46 4.08 10.15
CA LEU A 7 9.75 2.91 10.98
C LEU A 7 9.03 1.67 10.47
N VAL A 8 7.74 1.76 10.12
CA VAL A 8 7.00 0.65 9.50
C VAL A 8 7.69 0.17 8.22
N LYS A 9 8.14 1.08 7.37
CA LYS A 9 8.88 0.72 6.16
C LYS A 9 10.20 0.03 6.47
N GLN A 10 10.98 0.54 7.43
CA GLN A 10 12.24 -0.07 7.84
C GLN A 10 12.03 -1.51 8.33
N ARG A 11 10.96 -1.75 9.11
CA ARG A 11 10.58 -3.10 9.56
C ARG A 11 10.20 -4.01 8.39
N GLN A 12 9.42 -3.51 7.44
CA GLN A 12 9.06 -4.25 6.22
C GLN A 12 10.31 -4.68 5.43
N ASP A 13 11.27 -3.76 5.22
CA ASP A 13 12.53 -4.05 4.54
C ASP A 13 13.36 -5.10 5.31
N SER A 14 13.37 -5.06 6.66
CA SER A 14 14.04 -6.06 7.50
C SER A 14 13.37 -7.44 7.44
N ILE A 15 12.04 -7.50 7.43
CA ILE A 15 11.28 -8.76 7.27
C ILE A 15 11.69 -9.43 5.96
N GLU A 16 11.70 -8.71 4.84
CA GLU A 16 12.08 -9.27 3.54
C GLU A 16 13.51 -9.83 3.55
N GLN A 17 14.46 -9.10 4.16
CA GLN A 17 15.85 -9.56 4.28
C GLN A 17 15.99 -10.80 5.16
N PHE A 18 15.30 -10.85 6.31
CA PHE A 18 15.36 -12.00 7.21
C PHE A 18 14.68 -13.23 6.60
N THR A 19 13.54 -13.06 5.93
CA THR A 19 12.87 -14.14 5.21
C THR A 19 13.73 -14.67 4.07
N ALA A 20 14.35 -13.78 3.27
CA ALA A 20 15.28 -14.18 2.20
C ALA A 20 16.52 -14.91 2.73
N GLY A 21 16.98 -14.54 3.94
CA GLY A 21 18.10 -15.19 4.63
C GLY A 21 17.74 -16.47 5.40
N GLY A 22 16.49 -16.94 5.35
CA GLY A 22 16.04 -18.13 6.10
C GLY A 22 15.95 -17.92 7.62
N ARG A 23 15.96 -16.68 8.09
CA ARG A 23 15.89 -16.28 9.51
C ARG A 23 14.46 -15.95 9.93
N ALA A 24 13.59 -16.95 9.86
CA ALA A 24 12.16 -16.79 10.18
C ALA A 24 11.91 -16.32 11.63
N ASP A 25 12.83 -16.63 12.56
CA ASP A 25 12.83 -16.15 13.94
C ASP A 25 12.89 -14.62 14.02
N LEU A 26 13.79 -14.01 13.25
CA LEU A 26 13.96 -12.56 13.20
C LEU A 26 12.84 -11.88 12.42
N ALA A 27 12.36 -12.50 11.35
CA ALA A 27 11.23 -12.00 10.58
C ALA A 27 9.95 -11.90 11.45
N GLN A 28 9.65 -12.92 12.25
CA GLN A 28 8.51 -12.88 13.18
C GLN A 28 8.61 -11.77 14.23
N ALA A 29 9.80 -11.53 14.77
CA ALA A 29 10.02 -10.46 15.74
C ALA A 29 9.73 -9.08 15.11
N GLU A 30 10.22 -8.86 13.89
CA GLU A 30 9.98 -7.61 13.15
C GLU A 30 8.50 -7.45 12.75
N GLU A 31 7.81 -8.54 12.38
CA GLU A 31 6.36 -8.52 12.10
C GLU A 31 5.54 -8.09 13.33
N ALA A 32 5.89 -8.60 14.51
CA ALA A 32 5.22 -8.24 15.76
C ALA A 32 5.40 -6.75 16.09
N GLU A 33 6.63 -6.22 15.95
CA GLU A 33 6.88 -4.80 16.15
C GLU A 33 6.19 -3.92 15.11
N MET A 34 6.18 -4.35 13.84
CA MET A 34 5.50 -3.65 12.76
C MET A 34 3.99 -3.58 13.02
N ALA A 35 3.37 -4.64 13.53
CA ALA A 35 1.95 -4.65 13.86
C ALA A 35 1.61 -3.60 14.92
N ILE A 36 2.45 -3.45 15.96
CA ILE A 36 2.31 -2.40 16.98
C ILE A 36 2.47 -1.01 16.35
N LEU A 37 3.48 -0.79 15.51
CA LEU A 37 3.67 0.50 14.86
C LEU A 37 2.48 0.89 13.95
N LYS A 38 1.86 -0.10 13.29
CA LYS A 38 0.66 0.10 12.48
C LYS A 38 -0.55 0.56 13.29
N THR A 39 -0.66 0.24 14.59
CA THR A 39 -1.77 0.76 15.43
C THR A 39 -1.67 2.26 15.70
N TYR A 40 -0.49 2.85 15.56
CA TYR A 40 -0.27 4.30 15.73
C TYR A 40 -0.39 5.07 14.41
N LEU A 41 -0.54 4.37 13.29
CA LEU A 41 -0.88 4.99 12.02
C LEU A 41 -2.40 5.11 11.89
N PRO A 42 -2.90 6.13 11.17
CA PRO A 42 -4.28 6.12 10.71
C PRO A 42 -4.53 4.79 10.00
N ALA A 43 -5.69 4.17 10.24
CA ALA A 43 -6.04 2.91 9.60
C ALA A 43 -5.81 3.01 8.09
N GLU A 44 -4.76 2.35 7.61
CA GLU A 44 -4.48 2.30 6.18
C GLU A 44 -5.59 1.48 5.55
N MET A 45 -6.22 2.05 4.52
CA MET A 45 -7.26 1.34 3.80
C MET A 45 -6.66 0.02 3.27
N PRO A 46 -7.28 -1.14 3.52
CA PRO A 46 -6.72 -2.41 3.09
C PRO A 46 -6.56 -2.45 1.58
N THR A 47 -5.51 -3.12 1.12
CA THR A 47 -5.12 -3.26 -0.29
C THR A 47 -6.29 -3.71 -1.16
N ASP A 48 -7.13 -4.62 -0.64
CA ASP A 48 -8.32 -5.11 -1.33
C ASP A 48 -9.41 -4.05 -1.52
N GLN A 49 -9.61 -3.16 -0.54
CA GLN A 49 -10.55 -2.04 -0.68
C GLN A 49 -10.02 -1.03 -1.69
N ILE A 50 -8.73 -0.72 -1.66
CA ILE A 50 -8.11 0.19 -2.64
C ILE A 50 -8.24 -0.41 -4.05
N LYS A 51 -8.02 -1.72 -4.19
CA LYS A 51 -8.20 -2.45 -5.46
C LYS A 51 -9.65 -2.40 -5.94
N ALA A 52 -10.63 -2.60 -5.07
CA ALA A 52 -12.04 -2.50 -5.41
C ALA A 52 -12.41 -1.07 -5.90
N ILE A 53 -11.93 -0.04 -5.20
CA ILE A 53 -12.13 1.36 -5.59
C ILE A 53 -11.46 1.66 -6.94
N ALA A 54 -10.22 1.20 -7.13
CA ALA A 54 -9.49 1.37 -8.38
C ALA A 54 -10.22 0.70 -9.56
N LEU A 55 -10.77 -0.50 -9.36
CA LEU A 55 -11.51 -1.23 -10.39
C LEU A 55 -12.84 -0.53 -10.71
N ALA A 56 -13.56 -0.07 -9.69
CA ALA A 56 -14.78 0.72 -9.89
C ALA A 56 -14.50 2.02 -10.67
N LYS A 57 -13.44 2.78 -10.30
CA LYS A 57 -13.05 4.00 -11.00
C LYS A 57 -12.52 3.74 -12.40
N LYS A 58 -11.84 2.61 -12.63
CA LYS A 58 -11.39 2.17 -13.95
C LYS A 58 -12.58 1.98 -14.88
N THR A 59 -13.63 1.31 -14.41
CA THR A 59 -14.87 1.08 -15.15
C THR A 59 -15.66 2.38 -15.34
N GLU A 60 -15.83 3.19 -14.28
CA GLU A 60 -16.55 4.47 -14.32
C GLU A 60 -15.93 5.46 -15.32
N LEU A 61 -14.59 5.54 -15.36
CA LEU A 61 -13.85 6.43 -16.26
C LEU A 61 -13.54 5.81 -17.62
N GLY A 62 -13.88 4.54 -17.83
CA GLY A 62 -13.58 3.80 -19.07
C GLY A 62 -12.08 3.72 -19.39
N ILE A 63 -11.22 3.67 -18.36
CA ILE A 63 -9.77 3.68 -18.55
C ILE A 63 -9.26 2.27 -18.80
N ASN A 64 -8.97 1.95 -20.06
CA ASN A 64 -8.35 0.67 -20.45
C ASN A 64 -6.89 0.81 -20.93
N ASP A 65 -6.37 2.04 -20.93
CA ASP A 65 -5.03 2.37 -21.41
C ASP A 65 -4.09 2.74 -20.26
N ARG A 66 -2.90 2.14 -20.25
CA ARG A 66 -1.82 2.43 -19.31
C ARG A 66 -1.38 3.90 -19.36
N ALA A 67 -1.56 4.59 -20.49
CA ALA A 67 -1.27 6.03 -20.61
C ALA A 67 -2.10 6.91 -19.65
N LYS A 68 -3.24 6.41 -19.17
CA LYS A 68 -4.17 7.14 -18.28
C LYS A 68 -4.10 6.69 -16.81
N ILE A 69 -3.09 5.89 -16.44
CA ILE A 69 -2.88 5.44 -15.05
C ILE A 69 -2.81 6.61 -14.08
N GLY A 70 -2.13 7.72 -14.44
CA GLY A 70 -2.04 8.90 -13.57
C GLY A 70 -3.40 9.52 -13.24
N ILE A 71 -4.35 9.49 -14.18
CA ILE A 71 -5.72 9.99 -13.96
C ILE A 71 -6.46 9.05 -13.01
N LEU A 72 -6.34 7.74 -13.21
CA LEU A 72 -6.97 6.74 -12.35
C LEU A 72 -6.41 6.79 -10.92
N VAL A 73 -5.09 6.94 -10.76
CA VAL A 73 -4.45 7.14 -9.44
C VAL A 73 -4.99 8.40 -8.76
N GLY A 74 -5.12 9.51 -9.49
CA GLY A 74 -5.69 10.74 -8.95
C GLY A 74 -7.16 10.58 -8.50
N ALA A 75 -7.97 9.86 -9.28
CA ALA A 75 -9.36 9.58 -8.94
C ALA A 75 -9.49 8.71 -7.68
N VAL A 76 -8.66 7.66 -7.57
CA VAL A 76 -8.62 6.78 -6.39
C VAL A 76 -8.13 7.54 -5.16
N MET A 77 -7.08 8.35 -5.28
CA MET A 77 -6.56 9.18 -4.18
C MET A 77 -7.59 10.19 -3.66
N LYS A 78 -8.45 10.71 -4.54
CA LYS A 78 -9.55 11.60 -4.18
C LYS A 78 -10.65 10.86 -3.41
N GLU A 79 -10.97 9.63 -3.84
CA GLU A 79 -11.96 8.77 -3.17
C GLU A 79 -11.49 8.31 -1.79
N THR A 80 -10.21 7.91 -1.67
CA THR A 80 -9.60 7.50 -0.41
C THR A 80 -9.25 8.68 0.50
N LYS A 81 -9.57 9.92 0.10
CA LYS A 81 -9.31 11.17 0.85
C LYS A 81 -7.85 11.30 1.32
N GLY A 82 -6.90 10.75 0.57
CA GLY A 82 -5.48 10.73 0.94
C GLY A 82 -5.16 9.88 2.19
N GLN A 83 -6.05 8.99 2.61
CA GLN A 83 -5.80 8.05 3.71
C GLN A 83 -4.85 6.91 3.31
N THR A 84 -4.62 6.74 2.01
CA THR A 84 -3.72 5.73 1.44
C THR A 84 -2.44 6.37 0.91
N ASP A 85 -1.34 5.63 0.95
CA ASP A 85 -0.09 6.02 0.30
C ASP A 85 -0.23 6.01 -1.24
N GLY A 86 0.11 7.11 -1.88
CA GLY A 86 0.02 7.24 -3.34
C GLY A 86 0.90 6.24 -4.10
N LYS A 87 1.98 5.73 -3.50
CA LYS A 87 2.79 4.66 -4.10
C LYS A 87 2.01 3.33 -4.14
N ILE A 88 1.34 2.98 -3.05
CA ILE A 88 0.51 1.77 -2.97
C ILE A 88 -0.64 1.85 -3.97
N VAL A 89 -1.33 3.00 -4.06
CA VAL A 89 -2.38 3.20 -5.06
C VAL A 89 -1.84 3.01 -6.49
N LYS A 90 -0.67 3.57 -6.77
CA LYS A 90 -0.03 3.46 -8.08
C LYS A 90 0.30 2.00 -8.44
N GLU A 91 0.93 1.26 -7.54
CA GLU A 91 1.25 -0.17 -7.75
C GLU A 91 -0.02 -1.01 -7.97
N ILE A 92 -1.06 -0.78 -7.17
CA ILE A 92 -2.35 -1.46 -7.33
C ILE A 92 -2.97 -1.13 -8.69
N VAL A 93 -3.03 0.14 -9.06
CA VAL A 93 -3.58 0.56 -10.36
C VAL A 93 -2.77 -0.02 -11.51
N GLU A 94 -1.44 -0.03 -11.44
CA GLU A 94 -0.56 -0.65 -12.44
C GLU A 94 -0.81 -2.15 -12.57
N SER A 95 -1.07 -2.86 -11.46
CA SER A 95 -1.40 -4.29 -11.48
C SER A 95 -2.74 -4.64 -12.14
N LEU A 96 -3.61 -3.65 -12.40
CA LEU A 96 -4.90 -3.82 -13.09
C LEU A 96 -4.80 -3.72 -14.62
N PHE A 97 -3.61 -3.51 -15.18
CA PHE A 97 -3.32 -3.43 -16.63
C PHE A 97 -2.20 -4.37 -17.04
#